data_AF-A0A382VSC3-F1
#
_entry.id   AF-A0A382VSC3-F1
#
_cell.length_a   1.000
_cell.length_b   1.000
_cell.length_c   1.000
_cell.angle_alpha   90.00
_cell.angle_beta   90.00
_cell.angle_gamma   90.00
#
_symmetry.space_group_name_H-M   'P 1'
#
loop_
_entity.id
_entity.type
_entity.pdbx_description
1 polymer ?
#
loop_
_entity_poly.entity_id
_entity_poly.type
_entity_poly.pdbx_seq_one_letter_code
_entity_poly.pdbx_strand_id
1 'polypeptide(L)'
;TSTLDIQAAEVYTEANLIPTSSLPFSGSSQTGTTYSTVGSNVMKYWYRHRLTKHNIGHDVWFFLNPTGSADGITPQIIQSQQQTNFISNKYAVPSLATANTEDGTPGYNVKVFKSTATNSGSFDNDDVVSTTDYAFDYKTGILQFDQNAPSSNDIVYVTAVQYVGKTLDEGISFTGNTTLISVSSSMIPSADDAFDIGTSTKEWKDLFVDGTANIDTLSLTDAFTYNGVTFNTSGSTNEGLSITGSNFQLKATGSDNLFTLYNNSDEIVFQADDKVIVLGART
;
A
#
# COMPACT_ATOMS: atom_id res chain seq x y z
N THR A 1 -2.57 28.64 -17.81
CA THR A 1 -3.55 27.61 -18.20
C THR A 1 -2.94 26.27 -17.93
N SER A 2 -3.38 25.55 -16.89
CA SER A 2 -2.98 24.14 -16.74
C SER A 2 -3.74 23.36 -17.79
N THR A 3 -3.03 22.77 -18.75
CA THR A 3 -3.60 21.90 -19.79
C THR A 3 -3.43 20.42 -19.44
N LEU A 4 -2.83 20.12 -18.30
CA LEU A 4 -2.57 18.77 -17.83
C LEU A 4 -3.27 18.57 -16.49
N ASP A 5 -4.34 17.78 -16.51
CA ASP A 5 -4.98 17.24 -15.32
C ASP A 5 -4.51 15.80 -15.15
N ILE A 6 -4.03 15.46 -13.96
CA ILE A 6 -3.60 14.09 -13.61
C ILE A 6 -4.26 13.78 -12.28
N GLN A 7 -5.24 12.89 -12.29
CA GLN A 7 -5.95 12.50 -11.09
C GLN A 7 -5.14 11.44 -10.32
N ALA A 8 -5.29 11.40 -9.00
CA ALA A 8 -4.56 10.45 -8.16
C ALA A 8 -4.82 8.98 -8.54
N ALA A 9 -6.06 8.65 -8.92
CA ALA A 9 -6.44 7.33 -9.43
C ALA A 9 -5.76 6.95 -10.77
N GLU A 10 -5.06 7.86 -11.42
CA GLU A 10 -4.38 7.63 -12.70
C GLU A 10 -2.87 7.45 -12.58
N VAL A 11 -2.32 7.74 -11.40
CA VAL A 11 -0.89 7.64 -11.12
C VAL A 11 -0.61 6.32 -10.43
N TYR A 12 0.10 5.42 -11.10
CA TYR A 12 0.48 4.12 -10.54
C TYR A 12 1.65 4.28 -9.56
N THR A 13 1.47 3.84 -8.31
CA THR A 13 2.51 3.91 -7.27
C THR A 13 3.32 2.62 -7.15
N GLU A 14 2.87 1.54 -7.80
CA GLU A 14 3.52 0.22 -7.80
C GLU A 14 3.90 -0.25 -9.22
N ALA A 15 4.02 0.67 -10.18
CA ALA A 15 4.39 0.34 -11.56
C ALA A 15 5.79 -0.32 -11.67
N ASN A 16 6.68 -0.05 -10.72
CA ASN A 16 7.99 -0.68 -10.63
C ASN A 16 7.93 -2.19 -10.32
N LEU A 17 6.77 -2.71 -9.91
CA LEU A 17 6.54 -4.11 -9.65
C LEU A 17 6.05 -4.88 -10.89
N ILE A 18 5.79 -4.19 -12.01
CA ILE A 18 5.42 -4.80 -13.28
C ILE A 18 6.65 -5.54 -13.86
N PRO A 19 6.59 -6.86 -14.10
CA PRO A 19 7.69 -7.60 -14.70
C PRO A 19 8.05 -7.08 -16.09
N THR A 20 9.33 -6.80 -16.32
CA THR A 20 9.80 -6.29 -17.61
C THR A 20 10.11 -7.41 -18.61
N SER A 21 10.26 -8.65 -18.13
CA SER A 21 10.54 -9.86 -18.91
C SER A 21 10.01 -11.11 -18.19
N SER A 22 10.01 -12.27 -18.86
CA SER A 22 9.54 -13.53 -18.29
C SER A 22 8.11 -13.42 -17.74
N LEU A 23 7.21 -12.84 -18.54
CA LEU A 23 5.85 -12.51 -18.12
C LEU A 23 5.12 -13.79 -17.67
N PRO A 24 4.32 -13.72 -16.59
CA PRO A 24 3.78 -14.90 -15.90
C PRO A 24 2.58 -15.54 -16.61
N PHE A 25 2.05 -14.93 -17.67
CA PHE A 25 0.79 -15.31 -18.29
C PHE A 25 0.92 -15.45 -19.81
N SER A 26 0.36 -16.52 -20.36
CA SER A 26 0.29 -16.74 -21.81
C SER A 26 -0.83 -17.70 -22.26
N GLY A 27 -1.74 -18.13 -21.37
CA GLY A 27 -2.67 -19.22 -21.68
C GLY A 27 -4.05 -19.13 -21.03
N SER A 28 -5.00 -19.87 -21.60
CA SER A 28 -6.42 -19.83 -21.24
C SER A 28 -6.74 -20.19 -19.79
N SER A 29 -5.96 -21.09 -19.18
CA SER A 29 -6.12 -21.49 -17.78
C SER A 29 -5.83 -20.37 -16.77
N GLN A 30 -5.25 -19.26 -17.22
CA GLN A 30 -4.81 -18.15 -16.37
C GLN A 30 -5.77 -16.95 -16.42
N THR A 31 -6.89 -17.04 -17.15
CA THR A 31 -7.84 -15.94 -17.22
C THR A 31 -8.37 -15.56 -15.83
N GLY A 32 -8.42 -14.27 -15.53
CA GLY A 32 -8.81 -13.74 -14.24
C GLY A 32 -7.77 -13.89 -13.12
N THR A 33 -6.65 -14.56 -13.37
CA THR A 33 -5.58 -14.71 -12.35
C THR A 33 -4.81 -13.41 -12.16
N THR A 34 -4.35 -13.20 -10.93
CA THR A 34 -3.58 -12.03 -10.52
C THR A 34 -2.15 -12.43 -10.22
N TYR A 35 -1.19 -11.66 -10.74
CA TYR A 35 0.21 -11.74 -10.37
C TYR A 35 0.45 -10.80 -9.20
N SER A 36 1.06 -11.34 -8.15
CA SER A 36 1.35 -10.61 -6.91
C SER A 36 2.83 -10.73 -6.59
N THR A 37 3.43 -9.63 -6.12
CA THR A 37 4.82 -9.59 -5.67
C THR A 37 4.94 -8.65 -4.48
N VAL A 38 5.79 -9.02 -3.51
CA VAL A 38 6.02 -8.24 -2.27
C VAL A 38 4.70 -7.92 -1.52
N GLY A 39 3.73 -8.85 -1.56
CA GLY A 39 2.44 -8.68 -0.90
C GLY A 39 1.43 -7.79 -1.62
N SER A 40 1.77 -7.22 -2.79
CA SER A 40 0.85 -6.42 -3.61
C SER A 40 0.39 -7.19 -4.85
N ASN A 41 -0.90 -7.08 -5.17
CA ASN A 41 -1.45 -7.51 -6.45
C ASN A 41 -1.06 -6.48 -7.52
N VAL A 42 -0.50 -6.88 -8.66
CA VAL A 42 0.05 -5.92 -9.64
C VAL A 42 -0.62 -6.04 -11.00
N MET A 43 -0.84 -7.27 -11.48
CA MET A 43 -1.36 -7.50 -12.83
C MET A 43 -2.46 -8.54 -12.82
N LYS A 44 -3.48 -8.37 -13.64
CA LYS A 44 -4.54 -9.35 -13.89
C LYS A 44 -4.57 -9.74 -15.37
N TYR A 45 -4.61 -11.05 -15.65
CA TYR A 45 -4.64 -11.55 -17.02
C TYR A 45 -6.08 -11.76 -17.50
N TRP A 46 -6.36 -11.34 -18.73
CA TRP A 46 -7.63 -11.58 -19.39
C TRP A 46 -7.38 -12.36 -20.67
N TYR A 47 -7.82 -13.62 -20.73
CA TYR A 47 -7.70 -14.44 -21.93
C TYR A 47 -8.94 -14.33 -22.80
N ARG A 48 -8.76 -13.91 -24.05
CA ARG A 48 -9.79 -13.80 -25.11
C ARG A 48 -11.12 -13.34 -24.51
N HIS A 49 -11.08 -12.19 -23.84
CA HIS A 49 -12.23 -11.60 -23.17
C HIS A 49 -13.16 -10.98 -24.21
N ARG A 50 -14.45 -11.32 -24.15
CA ARG A 50 -15.44 -10.80 -25.09
C ARG A 50 -15.71 -9.32 -24.84
N LEU A 51 -15.45 -8.48 -25.83
CA LEU A 51 -15.76 -7.05 -25.77
C LEU A 51 -17.23 -6.77 -26.06
N THR A 52 -17.68 -5.58 -25.67
CA THR A 52 -19.04 -5.09 -25.93
C THR A 52 -18.98 -4.02 -27.00
N LYS A 53 -19.74 -4.15 -28.09
CA LYS A 53 -19.78 -3.13 -29.15
C LYS A 53 -20.52 -1.87 -28.71
N HIS A 54 -20.28 -0.75 -29.40
CA HIS A 54 -21.21 0.38 -29.33
C HIS A 54 -22.52 0.08 -30.08
N ASN A 55 -23.59 0.76 -29.69
CA ASN A 55 -24.95 0.46 -30.17
C ASN A 55 -25.31 1.10 -31.53
N ILE A 56 -24.46 1.98 -32.06
CA ILE A 56 -24.70 2.70 -33.33
C ILE A 56 -23.70 2.34 -34.44
N GLY A 57 -22.87 1.32 -34.23
CA GLY A 57 -21.91 0.82 -35.23
C GLY A 57 -21.14 -0.40 -34.74
N HIS A 58 -20.04 -0.73 -35.42
CA HIS A 58 -19.26 -1.97 -35.17
C HIS A 58 -17.73 -1.73 -35.12
N ASP A 59 -17.32 -0.48 -35.19
CA ASP A 59 -15.94 0.00 -35.19
C ASP A 59 -15.39 0.27 -33.78
N VAL A 60 -16.24 0.50 -32.78
CA VAL A 60 -15.82 0.77 -31.39
C VAL A 60 -16.32 -0.30 -30.43
N TRP A 61 -15.41 -0.80 -29.60
CA TRP A 61 -15.66 -1.87 -28.62
C TRP A 61 -15.08 -1.52 -27.25
N PHE A 62 -15.79 -1.93 -26.20
CA PHE A 62 -15.48 -1.62 -24.81
C PHE A 62 -15.12 -2.89 -24.03
N PHE A 63 -14.05 -2.81 -23.25
CA PHE A 63 -13.67 -3.84 -22.31
C PHE A 63 -14.51 -3.75 -21.04
N LEU A 64 -15.70 -4.37 -21.05
CA LEU A 64 -16.58 -4.44 -19.89
C LEU A 64 -16.42 -5.77 -19.16
N ASN A 65 -16.42 -5.75 -17.82
CA ASN A 65 -16.54 -6.95 -17.02
C ASN A 65 -17.61 -6.73 -15.92
N PRO A 66 -18.75 -7.45 -15.97
CA PRO A 66 -19.12 -8.48 -16.95
C PRO A 66 -19.31 -7.91 -18.37
N THR A 67 -19.21 -8.76 -19.40
CA THR A 67 -19.50 -8.37 -20.80
C THR A 67 -20.94 -7.88 -20.92
N GLY A 68 -21.14 -6.77 -21.63
CA GLY A 68 -22.45 -6.15 -21.85
C GLY A 68 -23.32 -6.86 -22.89
N SER A 69 -24.45 -6.23 -23.20
CA SER A 69 -25.45 -6.75 -24.16
C SER A 69 -24.88 -6.95 -25.56
N ALA A 70 -25.43 -7.93 -26.29
CA ALA A 70 -25.16 -8.13 -27.71
C ALA A 70 -25.69 -6.98 -28.58
N ASP A 71 -26.62 -6.16 -28.08
CA ASP A 71 -27.10 -4.96 -28.76
C ASP A 71 -26.10 -3.78 -28.66
N GLY A 72 -25.10 -3.91 -27.80
CA GLY A 72 -24.11 -2.88 -27.54
C GLY A 72 -24.56 -1.82 -26.52
N ILE A 73 -23.72 -0.80 -26.35
CA ILE A 73 -23.91 0.30 -25.38
C ILE A 73 -23.67 1.67 -26.02
N THR A 74 -24.14 2.73 -25.38
CA THR A 74 -23.90 4.10 -25.85
C THR A 74 -22.47 4.56 -25.50
N PRO A 75 -21.78 5.28 -26.40
CA PRO A 75 -20.35 5.62 -26.25
C PRO A 75 -20.04 6.84 -25.36
N GLN A 76 -21.03 7.47 -24.71
CA GLN A 76 -20.86 8.84 -24.18
C GLN A 76 -20.10 8.98 -22.86
N ILE A 77 -20.00 7.93 -22.03
CA ILE A 77 -19.30 7.98 -20.73
C ILE A 77 -18.60 6.62 -20.50
N ILE A 78 -17.46 6.61 -19.81
CA ILE A 78 -16.85 5.39 -19.28
C ILE A 78 -17.89 4.67 -18.43
N GLN A 79 -18.20 3.43 -18.78
CA GLN A 79 -19.22 2.67 -18.06
C GLN A 79 -18.68 2.21 -16.71
N SER A 80 -19.55 2.08 -15.72
CA SER A 80 -19.15 1.58 -14.39
C SER A 80 -18.52 0.18 -14.41
N GLN A 81 -18.85 -0.63 -15.43
CA GLN A 81 -18.31 -1.98 -15.63
C GLN A 81 -17.07 -2.00 -16.54
N GLN A 82 -16.69 -0.85 -17.09
CA GLN A 82 -15.55 -0.74 -17.99
C GLN A 82 -14.27 -0.92 -17.20
N GLN A 83 -13.49 -1.91 -17.61
CA GLN A 83 -12.15 -2.13 -17.10
C GLN A 83 -11.22 -1.12 -17.76
N THR A 84 -10.34 -0.53 -16.97
CA THR A 84 -9.37 0.47 -17.38
C THR A 84 -7.97 0.04 -16.92
N ASN A 85 -6.96 0.85 -17.22
CA ASN A 85 -5.60 0.67 -16.73
C ASN A 85 -4.92 -0.63 -17.23
N PHE A 86 -4.89 -0.86 -18.53
CA PHE A 86 -4.15 -1.97 -19.14
C PHE A 86 -2.65 -1.66 -19.27
N ILE A 87 -1.85 -2.72 -19.19
CA ILE A 87 -0.39 -2.66 -19.29
C ILE A 87 -0.01 -2.80 -20.75
N SER A 88 0.75 -1.83 -21.27
CA SER A 88 1.29 -1.86 -22.63
C SER A 88 2.75 -2.31 -22.65
N ASN A 89 3.27 -2.56 -23.86
CA ASN A 89 4.66 -2.96 -24.10
C ASN A 89 5.70 -1.95 -23.61
N LYS A 90 5.33 -0.72 -23.24
CA LYS A 90 6.24 0.27 -22.66
C LYS A 90 6.92 -0.19 -21.37
N TYR A 91 6.31 -1.15 -20.65
CA TYR A 91 6.86 -1.73 -19.43
C TYR A 91 7.75 -2.95 -19.69
N ALA A 92 7.82 -3.45 -20.92
CA ALA A 92 8.63 -4.60 -21.28
C ALA A 92 10.05 -4.20 -21.73
N VAL A 93 10.99 -5.15 -21.66
CA VAL A 93 12.31 -4.99 -22.27
C VAL A 93 12.23 -4.87 -23.80
N PRO A 94 13.19 -4.22 -24.46
CA PRO A 94 13.14 -3.98 -25.91
C PRO A 94 12.97 -5.23 -26.78
N SER A 95 13.48 -6.39 -26.34
CA SER A 95 13.34 -7.65 -27.07
C SER A 95 11.90 -8.16 -27.17
N LEU A 96 10.97 -7.63 -26.37
CA LEU A 96 9.55 -7.97 -26.36
C LEU A 96 8.68 -6.90 -27.04
N ALA A 97 9.27 -5.91 -27.72
CA ALA A 97 8.55 -4.76 -28.26
C ALA A 97 7.36 -5.14 -29.18
N THR A 98 7.49 -6.23 -29.94
CA THR A 98 6.46 -6.74 -30.86
C THR A 98 5.70 -7.95 -30.33
N ALA A 99 6.10 -8.51 -29.18
CA ALA A 99 5.47 -9.70 -28.62
C ALA A 99 4.08 -9.37 -28.09
N ASN A 100 3.10 -10.23 -28.39
CA ASN A 100 1.74 -10.12 -27.88
C ASN A 100 1.50 -11.03 -26.68
N THR A 101 0.35 -10.86 -26.03
CA THR A 101 -0.04 -11.54 -24.79
C THR A 101 -0.20 -13.05 -24.90
N GLU A 102 -0.40 -13.62 -26.10
CA GLU A 102 -0.50 -15.08 -26.31
C GLU A 102 0.72 -15.69 -27.01
N ASP A 103 1.80 -14.94 -27.24
CA ASP A 103 3.02 -15.50 -27.84
C ASP A 103 3.71 -16.49 -26.91
N GLY A 104 4.47 -17.43 -27.48
CA GLY A 104 5.24 -18.41 -26.70
C GLY A 104 6.28 -17.77 -25.78
N THR A 105 6.81 -16.60 -26.17
CA THR A 105 7.46 -15.65 -25.25
C THR A 105 6.54 -14.43 -25.13
N PRO A 106 5.68 -14.36 -24.11
CA PRO A 106 4.62 -13.37 -24.05
C PRO A 106 5.14 -11.94 -23.87
N GLY A 107 4.44 -10.98 -24.48
CA GLY A 107 4.59 -9.54 -24.29
C GLY A 107 3.28 -8.88 -23.85
N TYR A 108 3.26 -7.55 -23.80
CA TYR A 108 2.09 -6.77 -23.37
C TYR A 108 1.26 -6.20 -24.54
N ASN A 109 1.63 -6.45 -25.79
CA ASN A 109 0.76 -6.08 -26.91
C ASN A 109 -0.51 -6.92 -26.86
N VAL A 110 -1.69 -6.28 -26.95
CA VAL A 110 -2.95 -7.02 -26.95
C VAL A 110 -3.04 -7.89 -28.20
N LYS A 111 -3.66 -9.07 -28.06
CA LYS A 111 -4.05 -9.92 -29.20
C LYS A 111 -5.56 -9.84 -29.38
N VAL A 112 -5.99 -9.47 -30.58
CA VAL A 112 -7.39 -9.24 -30.90
C VAL A 112 -7.86 -10.31 -31.87
N PHE A 113 -9.04 -10.85 -31.61
CA PHE A 113 -9.73 -11.80 -32.47
C PHE A 113 -11.09 -11.24 -32.86
N LYS A 114 -11.56 -11.55 -34.06
CA LYS A 114 -12.95 -11.38 -34.46
C LYS A 114 -13.48 -12.70 -35.01
N SER A 115 -14.65 -13.12 -34.55
CA SER A 115 -15.26 -14.36 -34.99
C SER A 115 -16.78 -14.30 -34.83
N THR A 116 -17.50 -15.09 -35.62
CA THR A 116 -18.92 -15.34 -35.38
C THR A 116 -19.14 -16.42 -34.31
N ALA A 117 -18.09 -17.17 -33.96
CA ALA A 117 -18.15 -18.22 -32.94
C ALA A 117 -18.12 -17.62 -31.53
N THR A 118 -18.90 -18.22 -30.61
CA THR A 118 -18.96 -17.79 -29.21
C THR A 118 -17.92 -18.48 -28.32
N ASN A 119 -17.36 -19.60 -28.79
CA ASN A 119 -16.34 -20.37 -28.08
C ASN A 119 -14.93 -19.92 -28.49
N SER A 120 -14.25 -19.16 -27.63
CA SER A 120 -12.91 -18.64 -27.94
C SER A 120 -11.82 -19.70 -28.02
N GLY A 121 -12.09 -20.93 -27.57
CA GLY A 121 -11.18 -22.07 -27.76
C GLY A 121 -11.09 -22.58 -29.19
N SER A 122 -12.04 -22.22 -30.07
CA SER A 122 -11.99 -22.61 -31.48
C SER A 122 -11.23 -21.63 -32.37
N PHE A 123 -10.81 -20.47 -31.84
CA PHE A 123 -10.18 -19.46 -32.69
C PHE A 123 -8.79 -19.89 -33.14
N ASP A 124 -8.51 -19.67 -34.41
CA ASP A 124 -7.24 -19.97 -35.05
C ASP A 124 -6.58 -18.68 -35.61
N ASN A 125 -5.68 -18.82 -36.58
CA ASN A 125 -4.96 -17.69 -37.17
C ASN A 125 -5.84 -16.84 -38.08
N ASP A 126 -6.92 -17.38 -38.63
CA ASP A 126 -7.83 -16.65 -39.53
C ASP A 126 -8.76 -15.71 -38.74
N ASP A 127 -9.01 -16.01 -37.46
CA ASP A 127 -9.77 -15.13 -36.55
C ASP A 127 -8.93 -13.95 -36.01
N VAL A 128 -7.59 -13.96 -36.17
CA VAL A 128 -6.71 -12.91 -35.64
C VAL A 128 -6.90 -11.62 -36.44
N VAL A 129 -7.14 -10.52 -35.72
CA VAL A 129 -7.20 -9.18 -36.31
C VAL A 129 -5.79 -8.61 -36.45
N SER A 130 -5.47 -8.06 -37.63
CA SER A 130 -4.20 -7.38 -37.87
C SER A 130 -4.01 -6.18 -36.91
N THR A 131 -2.81 -6.02 -36.36
CA THR A 131 -2.47 -4.87 -35.50
C THR A 131 -2.52 -3.52 -36.20
N THR A 132 -2.59 -3.51 -37.54
CA THR A 132 -2.80 -2.30 -38.33
C THR A 132 -4.25 -1.88 -38.44
N ASP A 133 -5.18 -2.76 -38.06
CA ASP A 133 -6.61 -2.53 -38.27
C ASP A 133 -7.28 -1.82 -37.09
N TYR A 134 -6.59 -1.78 -35.94
CA TYR A 134 -7.13 -1.23 -34.71
C TYR A 134 -6.12 -0.43 -33.90
N ALA A 135 -6.65 0.44 -33.06
CA ALA A 135 -5.98 1.02 -31.91
C ALA A 135 -6.64 0.52 -30.62
N PHE A 136 -5.83 0.05 -29.67
CA PHE A 136 -6.29 -0.27 -28.32
C PHE A 136 -5.81 0.82 -27.36
N ASP A 137 -6.75 1.56 -26.78
CA ASP A 137 -6.45 2.51 -25.73
C ASP A 137 -6.26 1.76 -24.41
N TYR A 138 -4.99 1.58 -24.05
CA TYR A 138 -4.60 0.90 -22.81
C TYR A 138 -5.09 1.61 -21.55
N LYS A 139 -5.36 2.92 -21.57
CA LYS A 139 -5.86 3.61 -20.39
C LYS A 139 -7.35 3.32 -20.20
N THR A 140 -8.14 3.37 -21.27
CA THR A 140 -9.60 3.29 -21.19
C THR A 140 -10.16 1.89 -21.44
N GLY A 141 -9.41 0.97 -22.06
CA GLY A 141 -9.93 -0.34 -22.46
C GLY A 141 -10.86 -0.26 -23.68
N ILE A 142 -10.73 0.80 -24.49
CA ILE A 142 -11.48 0.95 -25.74
C ILE A 142 -10.64 0.43 -26.89
N LEU A 143 -11.25 -0.41 -27.73
CA LEU A 143 -10.70 -0.87 -29.00
C LEU A 143 -11.46 -0.17 -30.13
N GLN A 144 -10.74 0.56 -30.96
CA GLN A 144 -11.28 1.22 -32.15
C GLN A 144 -10.66 0.60 -33.40
N PHE A 145 -11.50 0.22 -34.35
CA PHE A 145 -11.06 -0.20 -35.68
C PHE A 145 -10.96 1.01 -36.60
N ASP A 146 -9.77 1.25 -37.14
CA ASP A 146 -9.53 2.33 -38.10
C ASP A 146 -9.74 1.86 -39.55
N GLN A 147 -9.73 0.55 -39.76
CA GLN A 147 -10.01 -0.10 -41.04
C GLN A 147 -10.51 -1.54 -40.81
N ASN A 148 -11.08 -2.16 -41.84
CA ASN A 148 -11.56 -3.56 -41.79
C ASN A 148 -12.46 -3.87 -40.58
N ALA A 149 -13.31 -2.90 -40.20
CA ALA A 149 -14.19 -3.02 -39.04
C ALA A 149 -15.02 -4.32 -39.08
N PRO A 150 -15.29 -4.93 -37.91
CA PRO A 150 -16.11 -6.13 -37.81
C PRO A 150 -17.48 -5.99 -38.48
N SER A 151 -17.97 -7.09 -39.05
CA SER A 151 -19.33 -7.21 -39.57
C SER A 151 -20.35 -7.22 -38.42
N SER A 152 -21.64 -7.02 -38.72
CA SER A 152 -22.68 -6.92 -37.67
C SER A 152 -22.84 -8.17 -36.79
N ASN A 153 -22.44 -9.33 -37.30
CA ASN A 153 -22.48 -10.63 -36.61
C ASN A 153 -21.13 -11.05 -36.01
N ASP A 154 -20.06 -10.30 -36.25
CA ASP A 154 -18.76 -10.57 -35.65
C ASP A 154 -18.78 -10.20 -34.16
N ILE A 155 -18.05 -10.98 -33.38
CA ILE A 155 -17.80 -10.76 -31.96
C ILE A 155 -16.30 -10.55 -31.79
N VAL A 156 -15.92 -9.50 -31.08
CA VAL A 156 -14.53 -9.17 -30.83
C VAL A 156 -14.09 -9.68 -29.46
N TYR A 157 -12.91 -10.29 -29.42
CA TYR A 157 -12.27 -10.80 -28.23
C TYR A 157 -10.86 -10.24 -28.10
N VAL A 158 -10.43 -9.96 -26.88
CA VAL A 158 -9.09 -9.42 -26.61
C VAL A 158 -8.41 -10.19 -25.49
N THR A 159 -7.15 -10.56 -25.72
CA THR A 159 -6.25 -10.99 -24.66
C THR A 159 -5.38 -9.83 -24.22
N ALA A 160 -5.49 -9.45 -22.94
CA ALA A 160 -4.81 -8.27 -22.38
C ALA A 160 -4.37 -8.51 -20.93
N VAL A 161 -3.42 -7.68 -20.47
CA VAL A 161 -3.01 -7.63 -19.07
C VAL A 161 -3.46 -6.30 -18.47
N GLN A 162 -4.19 -6.33 -17.37
CA GLN A 162 -4.66 -5.16 -16.64
C GLN A 162 -3.75 -4.88 -15.44
N TYR A 163 -3.40 -3.62 -15.19
CA TYR A 163 -2.80 -3.16 -13.95
C TYR A 163 -3.85 -3.12 -12.85
N VAL A 164 -3.57 -3.80 -11.74
CA VAL A 164 -4.44 -3.88 -10.55
C VAL A 164 -3.68 -3.54 -9.27
N GLY A 165 -2.47 -2.98 -9.41
CA GLY A 165 -1.70 -2.44 -8.29
C GLY A 165 -2.22 -1.08 -7.84
N LYS A 166 -1.62 -0.57 -6.77
CA LYS A 166 -2.06 0.68 -6.16
C LYS A 166 -1.84 1.89 -7.05
N THR A 167 -2.74 2.84 -6.90
CA THR A 167 -2.66 4.20 -7.42
C THR A 167 -2.29 5.18 -6.31
N LEU A 168 -2.02 6.43 -6.67
CA LEU A 168 -1.73 7.48 -5.70
C LEU A 168 -2.91 7.72 -4.73
N ASP A 169 -4.14 7.46 -5.17
CA ASP A 169 -5.35 7.58 -4.33
C ASP A 169 -5.40 6.51 -3.23
N GLU A 170 -4.77 5.36 -3.45
CA GLU A 170 -4.72 4.23 -2.51
C GLU A 170 -3.49 4.29 -1.59
N GLY A 171 -2.51 5.14 -1.91
CA GLY A 171 -1.34 5.41 -1.09
C GLY A 171 0.00 5.25 -1.82
N ILE A 172 1.05 5.69 -1.14
CA ILE A 172 2.43 5.66 -1.65
C ILE A 172 3.28 4.78 -0.73
N SER A 173 4.08 3.91 -1.35
CA SER A 173 5.15 3.19 -0.67
C SER A 173 6.50 3.76 -1.10
N PHE A 174 7.35 4.10 -0.14
CA PHE A 174 8.71 4.58 -0.41
C PHE A 174 9.71 3.46 -0.10
N THR A 175 10.42 2.98 -1.13
CA THR A 175 11.48 1.96 -0.96
C THR A 175 12.87 2.56 -0.79
N GLY A 176 13.03 3.85 -1.10
CA GLY A 176 14.26 4.62 -0.94
C GLY A 176 14.17 5.66 0.16
N ASN A 177 15.25 6.44 0.31
CA ASN A 177 15.27 7.59 1.22
C ASN A 177 14.23 8.62 0.75
N THR A 178 13.37 9.05 1.67
CA THR A 178 12.40 10.12 1.45
C THR A 178 12.68 11.28 2.40
N THR A 179 12.38 12.50 1.96
CA THR A 179 12.45 13.70 2.80
C THR A 179 11.07 14.33 2.83
N LEU A 180 10.40 14.24 3.98
CA LEU A 180 9.11 14.88 4.21
C LEU A 180 9.37 16.30 4.73
N ILE A 181 9.07 17.31 3.91
CA ILE A 181 9.29 18.73 4.28
C ILE A 181 8.25 19.21 5.29
N SER A 182 6.99 18.80 5.09
CA SER A 182 5.87 19.17 5.96
C SER A 182 4.77 18.13 5.88
N VAL A 183 4.15 17.81 7.02
CA VAL A 183 2.92 17.02 7.11
C VAL A 183 1.85 17.92 7.74
N SER A 184 0.79 18.20 7.00
CA SER A 184 -0.31 19.08 7.46
C SER A 184 -1.46 18.33 8.14
N SER A 185 -1.28 17.03 8.38
CA SER A 185 -2.28 16.14 8.98
C SER A 185 -1.63 15.26 10.06
N SER A 186 -2.45 14.48 10.76
CA SER A 186 -1.95 13.47 11.69
C SER A 186 -1.25 12.33 10.94
N MET A 187 -0.23 11.74 11.57
CA MET A 187 0.34 10.44 11.17
C MET A 187 -0.31 9.36 12.03
N ILE A 188 -1.21 8.56 11.45
CA ILE A 188 -1.96 7.52 12.16
C ILE A 188 -1.58 6.16 11.55
N PRO A 189 -1.11 5.19 12.34
CA PRO A 189 -0.83 3.86 11.83
C PRO A 189 -2.12 3.15 11.39
N SER A 190 -2.02 2.24 10.42
CA SER A 190 -3.19 1.51 9.91
C SER A 190 -3.68 0.38 10.84
N ALA A 191 -2.91 0.08 11.89
CA ALA A 191 -3.22 -0.92 12.90
C ALA A 191 -2.63 -0.47 14.25
N ASP A 192 -3.34 -0.82 15.33
CA ASP A 192 -2.94 -0.56 16.71
C ASP A 192 -1.81 -1.52 17.13
N ASP A 193 -0.84 -1.03 17.90
CA ASP A 193 0.28 -1.81 18.45
C ASP A 193 1.09 -2.64 17.41
N ALA A 194 1.24 -2.12 16.17
CA ALA A 194 1.84 -2.88 15.06
C ALA A 194 3.02 -2.20 14.37
N PHE A 195 3.28 -0.91 14.62
CA PHE A 195 4.26 -0.12 13.86
C PHE A 195 5.21 0.64 14.79
N ASP A 196 6.49 0.59 14.45
CA ASP A 196 7.55 1.29 15.17
C ASP A 196 7.85 2.67 14.58
N ILE A 197 8.32 3.59 15.43
CA ILE A 197 8.93 4.87 15.03
C ILE A 197 10.45 4.76 15.25
N GLY A 198 11.16 4.23 14.25
CA GLY A 198 12.59 3.94 14.33
C GLY A 198 12.90 2.45 14.52
N THR A 199 14.16 2.12 14.77
CA THR A 199 14.63 0.75 15.09
C THR A 199 15.79 0.82 16.08
N SER A 200 16.22 -0.31 16.66
CA SER A 200 17.38 -0.38 17.58
C SER A 200 18.72 0.08 16.99
N THR A 201 18.81 0.27 15.67
CA THR A 201 20.01 0.79 15.00
C THR A 201 19.78 2.12 14.29
N LYS A 202 18.54 2.62 14.31
CA LYS A 202 18.10 3.84 13.62
C LYS A 202 17.10 4.57 14.49
N GLU A 203 17.63 5.33 15.42
CA GLU A 203 16.87 6.09 16.39
C GLU A 203 16.62 7.51 15.90
N TRP A 204 15.50 8.09 16.32
CA TRP A 204 15.29 9.52 16.17
C TRP A 204 16.18 10.25 17.16
N LYS A 205 16.88 11.29 16.68
CA LYS A 205 17.75 12.08 17.54
C LYS A 205 16.97 12.75 18.68
N ASP A 206 15.84 13.36 18.34
CA ASP A 206 15.01 14.14 19.25
C ASP A 206 13.53 13.91 18.92
N LEU A 207 12.66 13.90 19.94
CA LEU A 207 11.20 13.92 19.79
C LEU A 207 10.64 15.16 20.50
N PHE A 208 9.98 16.05 19.76
CA PHE A 208 9.35 17.25 20.30
C PHE A 208 7.83 17.07 20.35
N VAL A 209 7.28 16.97 21.55
CA VAL A 209 5.83 16.83 21.79
C VAL A 209 5.39 18.00 22.67
N ASP A 210 4.47 18.83 22.14
CA ASP A 210 3.87 19.94 22.90
C ASP A 210 2.80 19.42 23.88
N GLY A 211 1.98 18.46 23.43
CA GLY A 211 0.94 17.83 24.23
C GLY A 211 1.42 16.62 25.04
N THR A 212 0.52 15.64 25.17
CA THR A 212 0.77 14.42 25.94
C THR A 212 1.31 13.29 25.06
N ALA A 213 2.37 12.62 25.51
CA ALA A 213 2.75 11.31 24.99
C ALA A 213 2.11 10.21 25.86
N ASN A 214 1.28 9.36 25.26
CA ASN A 214 0.76 8.16 25.92
C ASN A 214 1.72 7.01 25.62
N ILE A 215 2.41 6.52 26.65
CA ILE A 215 3.45 5.50 26.53
C ILE A 215 3.11 4.37 27.50
N ASP A 216 2.83 3.18 26.98
CA ASP A 216 2.52 2.01 27.80
C ASP A 216 3.73 1.56 28.63
N THR A 217 4.92 1.59 28.04
CA THR A 217 6.18 1.30 28.74
C THR A 217 7.28 2.26 28.30
N LEU A 218 7.80 3.04 29.24
CA LEU A 218 8.97 3.90 29.05
C LEU A 218 10.19 3.24 29.68
N SER A 219 11.16 2.85 28.84
CA SER A 219 12.47 2.34 29.29
C SER A 219 13.54 3.41 29.07
N LEU A 220 14.37 3.64 30.07
CA LEU A 220 15.40 4.67 30.07
C LEU A 220 16.76 4.05 30.42
N THR A 221 17.74 4.20 29.55
CA THR A 221 19.12 3.72 29.80
C THR A 221 19.96 4.71 30.60
N ASP A 222 19.53 5.98 30.64
CA ASP A 222 20.21 7.07 31.30
C ASP A 222 19.27 7.80 32.27
N ALA A 223 19.84 8.73 33.04
CA ALA A 223 19.08 9.54 33.97
C ALA A 223 18.00 10.39 33.25
N PHE A 224 16.78 10.38 33.78
CA PHE A 224 15.70 11.26 33.31
C PHE A 224 15.46 12.38 34.30
N THR A 225 15.26 13.59 33.79
CA THR A 225 14.97 14.77 34.61
C THR A 225 13.56 15.25 34.36
N TYR A 226 12.76 15.31 35.43
CA TYR A 226 11.42 15.88 35.42
C TYR A 226 11.33 17.07 36.37
N ASN A 227 11.00 18.24 35.85
CA ASN A 227 10.87 19.47 36.64
C ASN A 227 12.07 19.74 37.58
N GLY A 228 13.28 19.46 37.10
CA GLY A 228 14.52 19.66 37.86
C GLY A 228 14.87 18.55 38.87
N VAL A 229 14.09 17.48 38.94
CA VAL A 229 14.43 16.26 39.69
C VAL A 229 15.03 15.25 38.73
N THR A 230 16.31 14.93 38.91
CA THR A 230 16.99 13.88 38.14
C THR A 230 16.85 12.54 38.84
N PHE A 231 16.25 11.57 38.15
CA PHE A 231 16.20 10.18 38.55
C PHE A 231 17.35 9.45 37.83
N ASN A 232 18.40 9.11 38.58
CA ASN A 232 19.51 8.29 38.07
C ASN A 232 19.26 6.84 38.46
N THR A 233 18.67 6.06 37.55
CA THR A 233 18.34 4.64 37.80
C THR A 233 19.23 3.67 37.03
N SER A 234 20.07 4.16 36.12
CA SER A 234 20.88 3.33 35.23
C SER A 234 22.20 4.05 34.92
N GLY A 235 23.31 3.51 35.45
CA GLY A 235 24.67 4.00 35.20
C GLY A 235 25.53 4.24 36.45
N SER A 236 24.95 4.21 37.65
CA SER A 236 25.71 4.27 38.90
C SER A 236 26.09 2.86 39.37
N THR A 237 27.35 2.64 39.74
CA THR A 237 27.79 1.43 40.46
C THR A 237 27.14 1.28 41.84
N ASN A 238 26.35 2.25 42.27
CA ASN A 238 25.48 2.15 43.43
C ASN A 238 24.04 1.91 42.96
N GLU A 239 23.47 0.78 43.39
CA GLU A 239 22.09 0.31 43.16
C GLU A 239 21.03 1.17 43.90
N GLY A 240 21.21 2.49 43.99
CA GLY A 240 20.41 3.36 44.84
C GLY A 240 20.01 4.69 44.19
N LEU A 241 18.83 5.18 44.57
CA LEU A 241 18.33 6.50 44.20
C LEU A 241 19.18 7.59 44.89
N SER A 242 19.96 8.36 44.13
CA SER A 242 20.66 9.55 44.64
C SER A 242 19.87 10.81 44.32
N ILE A 243 19.40 11.50 45.35
CA ILE A 243 18.71 12.79 45.23
C ILE A 243 19.68 13.87 45.75
N THR A 244 20.11 14.81 44.89
CA THR A 244 21.01 15.91 45.26
C THR A 244 20.37 17.26 44.96
N GLY A 245 20.54 18.25 45.84
CA GLY A 245 20.00 19.60 45.65
C GLY A 245 20.09 20.44 46.92
N SER A 246 19.62 21.69 46.88
CA SER A 246 19.73 22.61 48.02
C SER A 246 18.68 22.37 49.12
N ASN A 247 17.50 21.85 48.78
CA ASN A 247 16.43 21.52 49.73
C ASN A 247 15.62 20.33 49.20
N PHE A 248 15.23 19.41 50.09
CA PHE A 248 14.32 18.31 49.79
C PHE A 248 13.17 18.30 50.79
N GLN A 249 11.94 18.30 50.32
CA GLN A 249 10.75 18.28 51.16
C GLN A 249 9.92 17.03 50.86
N LEU A 250 9.74 16.19 51.86
CA LEU A 250 8.79 15.09 51.87
C LEU A 250 7.58 15.52 52.70
N LYS A 251 6.39 15.53 52.10
CA LYS A 251 5.14 15.91 52.80
C LYS A 251 4.09 14.83 52.60
N ALA A 252 3.83 14.07 53.66
CA ALA A 252 2.65 13.22 53.73
C ALA A 252 1.40 14.07 53.98
N THR A 253 0.27 13.65 53.40
CA THR A 253 -1.05 14.27 53.60
C THR A 253 -1.99 13.42 54.46
N GLY A 254 -1.56 12.22 54.85
CA GLY A 254 -2.26 11.36 55.81
C GLY A 254 -1.80 11.63 57.26
N SER A 255 -2.40 10.93 58.22
CA SER A 255 -2.07 11.07 59.65
C SER A 255 -1.08 10.02 60.17
N ASP A 256 -0.95 8.88 59.48
CA ASP A 256 -0.21 7.72 59.96
C ASP A 256 0.83 7.31 58.92
N ASN A 257 1.97 6.76 59.36
CA ASN A 257 3.06 6.27 58.50
C ASN A 257 3.58 7.34 57.52
N LEU A 258 3.89 8.54 58.04
CA LEU A 258 4.24 9.71 57.21
C LEU A 258 5.47 9.47 56.32
N PHE A 259 6.48 8.74 56.79
CA PHE A 259 7.61 8.28 55.99
C PHE A 259 8.27 7.06 56.65
N THR A 260 8.40 5.95 55.92
CA THR A 260 9.00 4.71 56.43
C THR A 260 10.06 4.16 55.47
N LEU A 261 11.21 3.78 56.02
CA LEU A 261 12.28 3.06 55.33
C LEU A 261 12.35 1.63 55.87
N TYR A 262 12.22 0.67 54.98
CA TYR A 262 12.39 -0.75 55.27
C TYR A 262 13.77 -1.24 54.79
N ASN A 263 14.33 -2.24 55.46
CA ASN A 263 15.45 -3.01 54.91
C ASN A 263 14.93 -4.17 54.03
N ASN A 264 15.85 -4.94 53.46
CA ASN A 264 15.53 -6.10 52.62
C ASN A 264 14.89 -7.28 53.40
N SER A 265 14.72 -7.16 54.71
CA SER A 265 14.03 -8.12 55.56
C SER A 265 12.67 -7.58 56.04
N ASP A 266 12.16 -6.52 55.40
CA ASP A 266 10.92 -5.81 55.74
C ASP A 266 10.90 -5.23 57.17
N GLU A 267 12.08 -4.99 57.78
CA GLU A 267 12.19 -4.35 59.09
C GLU A 267 12.25 -2.82 58.95
N ILE A 268 11.64 -2.10 59.89
CA ILE A 268 11.64 -0.64 59.90
C ILE A 268 13.01 -0.14 60.38
N VAL A 269 13.78 0.46 59.46
CA VAL A 269 15.08 1.07 59.75
C VAL A 269 14.89 2.51 60.25
N PHE A 270 13.95 3.22 59.64
CA PHE A 270 13.56 4.57 60.01
C PHE A 270 12.07 4.74 59.75
N GLN A 271 11.35 5.34 60.68
CA GLN A 271 9.99 5.81 60.43
C GLN A 271 9.79 7.15 61.11
N ALA A 272 9.18 8.08 60.38
CA ALA A 272 8.58 9.27 60.94
C ALA A 272 7.05 9.08 60.91
N ASP A 273 6.43 9.24 62.07
CA ASP A 273 4.99 9.23 62.28
C ASP A 273 4.56 10.51 63.02
N ASP A 274 3.26 10.80 63.21
CA ASP A 274 2.83 12.07 63.84
C ASP A 274 3.56 12.31 65.18
N LYS A 275 4.54 13.23 65.14
CA LYS A 275 5.42 13.64 66.25
C LYS A 275 6.33 12.54 66.80
N VAL A 276 6.43 11.38 66.15
CA VAL A 276 7.24 10.25 66.62
C VAL A 276 8.26 9.86 65.56
N ILE A 277 9.46 9.51 66.01
CA ILE A 277 10.49 8.88 65.17
C ILE A 277 10.77 7.50 65.74
N VAL A 278 10.73 6.49 64.87
CA VAL A 278 11.12 5.10 65.17
C VAL A 278 12.41 4.80 64.44
N LEU A 279 13.39 4.27 65.17
CA LEU A 279 14.68 3.83 64.63
C LEU A 279 14.87 2.34 64.97
N GLY A 280 15.02 1.50 63.94
CA GLY A 280 15.37 0.08 64.10
C GLY A 280 14.35 -0.76 64.88
N ALA A 281 13.08 -0.76 64.47
CA ALA A 281 12.06 -1.61 65.07
C ALA A 281 11.97 -2.95 64.34
N ARG A 282 12.20 -4.06 65.07
CA ARG A 282 11.80 -5.40 64.63
C ARG A 282 10.29 -5.52 64.75
N THR A 283 9.63 -5.90 63.66
CA THR A 283 8.23 -6.36 63.67
C THR A 283 8.07 -7.60 64.53
#